data_AF-A0A7V3ML07-F1
#
_entry.id   AF-A0A7V3ML07-F1
#
_cell.length_a   1.000
_cell.length_b   1.000
_cell.length_c   1.000
_cell.angle_alpha   90.00
_cell.angle_beta   90.00
_cell.angle_gamma   90.00
#
_symmetry.space_group_name_H-M   'P 1'
#
loop_
_entity.id
_entity.type
_entity.pdbx_description
1 polymer ?
#
loop_
_entity_poly.entity_id
_entity_poly.type
_entity_poly.pdbx_seq_one_letter_code
_entity_poly.pdbx_strand_id
1 'polypeptide(L)'
;MSDSPEIPAARLRAALAAQDFQKASELLPTYCKAVEQKLKRLSAADPEARGLYTETQEFFGWMRSTALSLRAQIRQQLETLDSLSPYFATTTARRTWNLQA
;
A
#
# COMPACT_ATOMS: atom_id res chain seq x y z
N MET A 1 -11.28 28.69 -3.12
CA MET A 1 -11.47 27.36 -2.50
C MET A 1 -10.07 26.80 -2.26
N SER A 2 -9.72 26.52 -1.02
CA SER A 2 -8.34 26.29 -0.57
C SER A 2 -7.61 25.18 -1.34
N ASP A 3 -6.48 25.50 -1.96
CA ASP A 3 -5.46 24.55 -2.42
C ASP A 3 -4.73 23.94 -1.19
N SER A 4 -5.48 23.39 -0.23
CA SER A 4 -4.88 22.75 0.95
C SER A 4 -4.48 21.32 0.58
N PRO A 5 -3.21 20.90 0.80
CA PRO A 5 -2.76 19.53 0.55
C PRO A 5 -3.50 18.48 1.41
N GLU A 6 -4.28 18.91 2.41
CA GLU A 6 -5.07 18.05 3.29
C GLU A 6 -6.14 17.24 2.55
N ILE A 7 -6.83 17.83 1.57
CA ILE A 7 -7.89 17.13 0.81
C ILE A 7 -7.30 15.96 -0.01
N PRO A 8 -6.26 16.17 -0.85
CA PRO A 8 -5.63 15.06 -1.55
C PRO A 8 -4.95 14.07 -0.59
N ALA A 9 -4.39 14.52 0.54
CA ALA A 9 -3.84 13.61 1.56
C ALA A 9 -4.93 12.70 2.17
N ALA A 10 -6.11 13.24 2.51
CA ALA A 10 -7.22 12.47 3.04
C ALA A 10 -7.74 11.44 2.02
N ARG A 11 -7.84 11.82 0.74
CA ARG A 11 -8.21 10.89 -0.34
C ARG A 11 -7.18 9.78 -0.54
N LEU A 12 -5.89 10.09 -0.44
CA LEU A 12 -4.82 9.09 -0.48
C LEU A 12 -4.90 8.12 0.71
N ARG A 13 -5.11 8.63 1.92
CA ARG A 13 -5.30 7.78 3.11
C ARG A 13 -6.49 6.84 2.94
N ALA A 14 -7.61 7.34 2.41
CA ALA A 14 -8.79 6.53 2.16
C ALA A 14 -8.55 5.44 1.10
N ALA A 15 -7.86 5.77 0.00
CA ALA A 15 -7.51 4.80 -1.03
C ALA A 15 -6.59 3.69 -0.49
N LEU A 16 -5.57 4.06 0.29
CA LEU A 16 -4.66 3.09 0.91
C LEU A 16 -5.35 2.23 1.98
N ALA A 17 -6.24 2.81 2.79
CA ALA A 17 -7.04 2.06 3.76
C ALA A 17 -7.99 1.05 3.07
N ALA A 18 -8.52 1.40 1.89
CA ALA A 18 -9.32 0.51 1.06
C ALA A 18 -8.50 -0.48 0.22
N GLN A 19 -7.16 -0.47 0.34
CA GLN A 19 -6.23 -1.25 -0.49
C GLN A 19 -6.37 -1.02 -2.01
N ASP A 20 -6.90 0.14 -2.39
CA ASP A 20 -7.06 0.56 -3.79
C ASP A 20 -5.77 1.26 -4.25
N PHE A 21 -4.75 0.45 -4.56
CA PHE A 21 -3.43 0.95 -4.96
C PHE A 21 -3.43 1.67 -6.31
N GLN A 22 -4.34 1.28 -7.21
CA GLN A 22 -4.50 1.96 -8.48
C GLN A 22 -4.94 3.40 -8.23
N LYS A 23 -6.03 3.59 -7.48
CA LYS A 23 -6.52 4.92 -7.13
C LYS A 23 -5.51 5.71 -6.29
N ALA A 24 -4.80 5.05 -5.37
CA ALA A 24 -3.73 5.70 -4.60
C ALA A 24 -2.62 6.22 -5.52
N SER A 25 -2.22 5.45 -6.54
CA SER A 25 -1.21 5.86 -7.51
C SER A 25 -1.67 7.03 -8.40
N GLU A 26 -2.95 7.06 -8.77
CA GLU A 26 -3.57 8.16 -9.52
C GLU A 26 -3.65 9.47 -8.70
N LEU A 27 -3.87 9.35 -7.38
CA LEU A 27 -3.99 10.50 -6.49
C LEU A 27 -2.63 11.09 -6.07
N LEU A 28 -1.55 10.30 -6.14
CA LEU A 28 -0.23 10.69 -5.66
C LEU A 28 0.32 11.96 -6.35
N PRO A 29 0.28 12.10 -7.69
CA PRO A 29 0.73 13.32 -8.37
C PRO A 29 -0.06 14.55 -7.95
N THR A 30 -1.36 14.39 -7.67
CA THR A 30 -2.24 15.50 -7.23
C THR A 30 -1.81 16.01 -5.85
N TYR A 31 -1.49 15.10 -4.92
CA TYR A 31 -0.96 15.48 -3.62
C TYR A 31 0.40 16.17 -3.73
N CYS A 32 1.34 15.60 -4.49
CA CYS A 32 2.66 16.21 -4.72
C CYS A 32 2.54 17.63 -5.27
N LYS A 33 1.68 17.83 -6.27
CA LYS A 33 1.43 19.14 -6.87
C LYS A 33 0.84 20.14 -5.86
N ALA A 34 -0.09 19.70 -5.01
CA ALA A 34 -0.67 20.56 -3.97
C ALA A 34 0.38 20.99 -2.93
N VAL A 35 1.23 20.06 -2.49
CA VAL A 35 2.35 20.37 -1.57
C VAL A 35 3.33 21.33 -2.22
N GLU A 36 3.74 21.07 -3.47
CA GLU A 36 4.66 21.93 -4.21
C GLU A 36 4.10 23.35 -4.39
N GLN A 37 2.81 23.46 -4.75
CA GLN A 37 2.14 24.75 -4.89
C GLN A 37 2.08 25.52 -3.56
N LYS A 38 1.81 24.82 -2.45
CA LYS A 38 1.81 25.45 -1.13
C LYS A 38 3.22 25.89 -0.73
N LEU A 39 4.24 25.05 -0.92
CA LEU A 39 5.64 25.39 -0.64
C LEU A 39 6.14 26.57 -1.48
N LYS A 40 5.78 26.65 -2.78
CA LYS A 40 6.15 27.79 -3.65
C LYS A 40 5.59 29.13 -3.20
N ARG A 41 4.50 29.13 -2.41
CA ARG A 41 3.89 30.35 -1.86
C ARG A 41 4.53 30.78 -0.54
N LEU A 42 5.34 29.92 0.08
CA LEU A 42 6.01 30.18 1.35
C LEU A 42 7.48 30.55 1.11
N SER A 43 8.04 31.38 2.01
CA SER A 43 9.48 31.66 1.99
C SER A 43 10.26 30.45 2.49
N ALA A 44 11.49 30.24 2.01
CA ALA A 44 12.35 29.15 2.49
C ALA A 44 12.71 29.28 4.00
N ALA A 45 12.64 30.50 4.54
CA ALA A 45 12.84 30.77 5.96
C ALA A 45 11.55 30.65 6.80
N ASP A 46 10.41 30.36 6.15
CA ASP A 46 9.11 30.25 6.81
C ASP A 46 9.02 28.95 7.63
N PRO A 47 8.75 29.02 8.95
CA PRO A 47 8.48 27.83 9.76
C PRO A 47 7.36 26.95 9.19
N GLU A 48 6.36 27.54 8.53
CA GLU A 48 5.27 26.79 7.90
C GLU A 48 5.78 25.92 6.74
N ALA A 49 6.75 26.40 5.95
CA ALA A 49 7.35 25.62 4.86
C ALA A 49 8.11 24.40 5.41
N ARG A 50 8.82 24.58 6.53
CA ARG A 50 9.53 23.48 7.20
C ARG A 50 8.57 22.47 7.82
N GLY A 51 7.48 22.95 8.44
CA GLY A 51 6.41 22.09 8.96
C GLY A 51 5.80 21.24 7.86
N LEU A 52 5.37 21.88 6.76
CA LEU A 52 4.77 21.20 5.62
C LEU A 52 5.71 20.16 4.98
N TYR A 53 7.01 20.47 4.86
CA TYR A 53 8.01 19.52 4.37
C TYR A 53 8.12 18.29 5.27
N THR A 54 8.18 18.50 6.59
CA THR A 54 8.28 17.43 7.59
C THR A 54 7.04 16.54 7.56
N GLU A 55 5.84 17.13 7.58
CA GLU A 55 4.57 16.41 7.47
C GLU A 55 4.50 15.58 6.19
N THR A 56 4.98 16.14 5.07
CA THR A 56 5.02 15.44 3.78
C THR A 56 5.96 14.23 3.84
N GLN A 57 7.15 14.38 4.43
CA GLN A 57 8.08 13.26 4.62
C GLN A 57 7.49 12.16 5.50
N GLU A 58 6.88 12.52 6.63
CA GLU A 58 6.21 11.58 7.52
C GLU A 58 5.09 10.84 6.81
N PHE A 59 4.30 11.56 5.99
CA PHE A 59 3.23 10.96 5.21
C PHE A 59 3.75 9.94 4.19
N PHE A 60 4.82 10.25 3.45
CA PHE A 60 5.46 9.28 2.55
C PHE A 60 6.07 8.09 3.31
N GLY A 61 6.65 8.34 4.48
CA GLY A 61 7.15 7.28 5.37
C GLY A 61 6.04 6.32 5.80
N TRP A 62 4.89 6.86 6.21
CA TRP A 62 3.70 6.08 6.56
C TRP A 62 3.17 5.27 5.36
N MET A 63 3.06 5.87 4.17
CA MET A 63 2.61 5.16 2.96
C MET A 63 3.54 3.98 2.62
N ARG A 64 4.86 4.19 2.69
CA ARG A 64 5.86 3.14 2.47
C ARG A 64 5.72 2.00 3.49
N SER A 65 5.60 2.33 4.77
CA SER A 65 5.43 1.34 5.85
C SER A 65 4.16 0.50 5.62
N THR A 66 3.05 1.15 5.28
CA THR A 66 1.77 0.48 4.99
C THR A 66 1.89 -0.50 3.82
N ALA A 67 2.52 -0.09 2.72
CA ALA A 67 2.73 -0.96 1.55
C ALA A 67 3.63 -2.17 1.88
N LEU A 68 4.68 -1.97 2.69
CA LEU A 68 5.56 -3.07 3.12
C LEU A 68 4.83 -4.06 4.03
N SER A 69 4.06 -3.57 5.00
CA SER A 69 3.26 -4.41 5.90
C SER A 69 2.25 -5.25 5.13
N LEU A 70 1.56 -4.67 4.15
CA LEU A 70 0.62 -5.42 3.32
C LEU A 70 1.33 -6.48 2.47
N ARG A 71 2.47 -6.14 1.86
CA ARG A 71 3.27 -7.11 1.10
C ARG A 71 3.72 -8.28 1.96
N ALA A 72 4.12 -8.02 3.20
CA ALA A 72 4.48 -9.06 4.16
C ALA A 72 3.28 -9.96 4.49
N GLN A 73 2.09 -9.37 4.71
CA GLN A 73 0.86 -10.12 4.97
C GLN A 73 0.47 -11.02 3.79
N ILE A 74 0.48 -10.50 2.56
CA ILE A 74 0.18 -11.29 1.35
C ILE A 74 1.17 -12.44 1.21
N ARG A 75 2.47 -12.18 1.42
CA ARG A 75 3.50 -13.22 1.38
C ARG A 75 3.21 -14.34 2.39
N GLN A 76 2.89 -13.98 3.63
CA GLN A 76 2.54 -14.96 4.66
C GLN A 76 1.30 -15.80 4.26
N GLN A 77 0.30 -15.17 3.65
CA GLN A 77 -0.87 -15.88 3.14
C GLN A 77 -0.52 -16.85 2.01
N LEU A 78 0.35 -16.46 1.07
CA LEU A 78 0.84 -17.33 0.00
C LEU A 78 1.63 -18.53 0.55
N GLU A 79 2.54 -18.31 1.50
CA GLU A 79 3.29 -19.38 2.17
C GLU A 79 2.34 -20.35 2.90
N THR A 80 1.25 -19.83 3.48
CA THR A 80 0.20 -20.66 4.09
C THR A 80 -0.52 -21.49 3.03
N LEU A 81 -0.88 -20.90 1.87
CA LEU A 81 -1.52 -21.64 0.79
C LEU A 81 -0.61 -22.74 0.21
N ASP A 82 0.68 -22.46 0.05
CA ASP A 82 1.66 -23.46 -0.40
C ASP A 82 1.74 -24.65 0.58
N SER A 83 1.63 -24.38 1.88
CA SER A 83 1.59 -25.43 2.91
C SER A 83 0.35 -26.34 2.82
N LEU A 84 -0.72 -25.88 2.15
CA LEU A 84 -1.93 -26.65 1.90
C LEU A 84 -1.85 -27.52 0.62
N SER A 85 -0.82 -27.33 -0.21
CA SER A 85 -0.59 -28.12 -1.44
C SER A 85 -0.68 -29.64 -1.24
N PRO A 86 -0.16 -30.24 -0.15
CA PRO A 86 -0.28 -31.68 0.10
C PRO A 86 -1.72 -32.18 0.23
N TYR A 87 -2.66 -31.33 0.68
CA TYR A 87 -4.08 -31.70 0.84
C TYR A 87 -4.86 -31.69 -0.49
N PHE A 88 -4.32 -31.03 -1.51
CA PHE A 88 -4.86 -31.05 -2.87
C PHE A 88 -4.13 -32.03 -3.79
N ALA A 89 -3.01 -32.63 -3.33
CA ALA A 89 -2.24 -33.64 -4.07
C ALA A 89 -2.87 -35.06 -4.05
N THR A 90 -3.99 -35.26 -3.35
CA THR A 90 -4.63 -36.58 -3.19
C THR A 90 -5.83 -36.81 -4.11
N THR A 91 -5.61 -36.86 -5.42
CA THR A 91 -6.51 -37.59 -6.35
C THR A 91 -5.75 -38.38 -7.41
N THR A 92 -4.55 -38.88 -7.09
CA THR A 92 -3.84 -39.83 -7.98
C THR A 92 -3.08 -40.91 -7.22
N ALA A 93 -3.56 -41.32 -6.04
CA ALA A 93 -3.26 -42.65 -5.55
C ALA A 93 -4.20 -43.63 -6.29
N ARG A 94 -3.84 -43.97 -7.53
CA ARG A 94 -4.37 -45.12 -8.26
C ARG A 94 -4.04 -46.34 -7.41
N ARG A 95 -4.91 -46.68 -6.45
CA ARG A 95 -4.90 -47.97 -5.75
C ARG A 95 -5.19 -49.03 -6.81
N THR A 96 -4.14 -49.46 -7.50
CA THR A 96 -4.07 -50.81 -8.03
C THR A 96 -4.16 -51.73 -6.81
N TRP A 97 -5.39 -52.11 -6.46
CA TRP A 97 -5.61 -53.31 -5.68
C TRP A 97 -5.08 -54.45 -6.54
N ASN A 98 -3.79 -54.76 -6.36
CA ASN A 98 -3.22 -55.99 -6.86
C ASN A 98 -3.94 -57.11 -6.12
N LEU A 99 -4.82 -57.77 -6.87
CA LEU A 99 -5.31 -59.12 -6.58
C LEU A 99 -4.09 -60.00 -6.26
N GLN A 100 -4.07 -60.58 -5.07
CA GLN A 100 -3.33 -61.82 -4.84
C GLN A 100 -4.26 -62.82 -4.17
N ALA A 101 -4.61 -63.81 -4.99
CA ALA A 101 -5.04 -65.19 -4.76
C ALA A 101 -6.05 -65.50 -3.65
#